data_AF-W7BFQ1-F1
#
_entry.id   AF-W7BFQ1-F1
#
_cell.length_a   1.000
_cell.length_b   1.000
_cell.length_c   1.000
_cell.angle_alpha   90.00
_cell.angle_beta   90.00
_cell.angle_gamma   90.00
#
_symmetry.space_group_name_H-M   'P 1'
#
loop_
_entity.id
_entity.type
_entity.pdbx_description
1 polymer ?
#
loop_
_entity_poly.entity_id
_entity_poly.type
_entity_poly.pdbx_seq_one_letter_code
_entity_poly.pdbx_strand_id
1 'polypeptide(L)'
;MYNSEEDLGQSVVKAFMNFKRAELQNFKVAGLKRSETRFLFMLHQGLRHADHEQGMKVSDATAILRVSKPSVTQQINALEEKKLIIRSQDPVDKRAAYIQLTEQGKKVVEEIISTFHKNFEDMTLFLGKEEMERLISLLDKLTEYLNKKAENEEV
;
A
#
# COMPACT_ATOMS: atom_id res chain seq x y z
N MET A 1 24.53 -4.71 29.47
CA MET A 1 25.05 -4.32 28.14
C MET A 1 23.96 -4.71 27.15
N TYR A 2 23.24 -3.74 26.59
CA TYR A 2 22.24 -4.03 25.55
C TYR A 2 22.96 -4.50 24.28
N ASN A 3 22.47 -5.56 23.64
CA ASN A 3 23.05 -6.12 22.43
C ASN A 3 22.97 -5.10 21.29
N SER A 4 24.12 -4.67 20.76
CA SER A 4 24.21 -3.68 19.67
C SER A 4 23.51 -4.10 18.37
N GLU A 5 23.35 -5.41 18.15
CA GLU A 5 22.59 -5.93 17.00
C GLU A 5 21.07 -5.81 17.17
N GLU A 6 20.57 -5.96 18.40
CA GLU A 6 19.16 -5.82 18.73
C GLU A 6 18.71 -4.34 18.59
N ASP A 7 19.62 -3.42 18.90
CA ASP A 7 19.47 -1.97 18.69
C ASP A 7 19.48 -1.57 17.21
N LEU A 8 20.31 -2.22 16.39
CA LEU A 8 20.35 -1.98 14.95
C LEU A 8 19.07 -2.46 14.25
N GLY A 9 18.57 -3.65 14.61
CA GLY A 9 17.31 -4.16 14.08
C GLY A 9 16.12 -3.23 14.39
N GLN A 10 16.03 -2.74 15.62
CA GLN A 10 15.01 -1.74 16.01
C GLN A 10 15.16 -0.42 15.26
N SER A 11 16.41 0.01 15.02
CA SER A 11 16.71 1.22 14.26
C SER A 11 16.27 1.11 12.80
N VAL A 12 16.46 -0.04 12.14
CA VAL A 12 15.95 -0.29 10.78
C VAL A 12 14.43 -0.22 10.75
N VAL A 13 13.75 -0.88 11.70
CA VAL A 13 12.28 -0.85 11.80
C VAL A 13 11.76 0.58 11.97
N LYS A 14 12.41 1.37 12.84
CA LYS A 14 12.07 2.78 13.05
C LYS A 14 12.30 3.61 11.79
N ALA A 15 13.44 3.43 11.11
CA ALA A 15 13.75 4.14 9.87
C ALA A 15 12.69 3.85 8.79
N PHE A 16 12.34 2.58 8.60
CA PHE A 16 11.32 2.17 7.64
C PHE A 16 9.94 2.76 7.96
N MET A 17 9.52 2.74 9.24
CA MET A 17 8.26 3.34 9.66
C MET A 17 8.23 4.85 9.49
N ASN A 18 9.34 5.54 9.77
CA ASN A 18 9.46 6.99 9.58
C ASN A 18 9.42 7.37 8.11
N PHE A 19 10.17 6.66 7.27
CA PHE A 19 10.15 6.84 5.81
C PHE A 19 8.74 6.64 5.26
N LYS A 20 8.11 5.49 5.57
CA LYS A 20 6.74 5.19 5.13
C LYS A 20 5.76 6.25 5.60
N ARG A 21 5.86 6.73 6.84
CA ARG A 21 4.99 7.79 7.36
C ARG A 21 5.18 9.11 6.59
N ALA A 22 6.41 9.50 6.29
CA ALA A 22 6.72 10.73 5.56
C ALA A 22 6.27 10.63 4.09
N GLU A 23 6.58 9.52 3.42
CA GLU A 23 6.17 9.22 2.05
C GLU A 23 4.63 9.26 1.94
N LEU A 24 3.91 8.58 2.84
CA LEU A 24 2.45 8.56 2.90
C LEU A 24 1.82 9.96 3.05
N GLN A 25 2.54 10.95 3.58
CA GLN A 25 2.05 12.32 3.69
C GLN A 25 2.12 13.10 2.38
N ASN A 26 2.90 12.63 1.41
CA ASN A 26 3.13 13.26 0.12
C ASN A 26 2.21 12.73 -0.99
N PHE A 27 1.41 11.70 -0.72
CA PHE A 27 0.33 11.26 -1.62
C PHE A 27 -0.84 12.24 -1.54
N LYS A 28 -0.85 13.22 -2.44
CA LYS A 28 -1.95 14.18 -2.58
C LYS A 28 -2.42 14.18 -4.03
N VAL A 29 -3.73 14.00 -4.20
CA VAL A 29 -4.42 14.23 -5.46
C VAL A 29 -5.55 15.23 -5.21
N ALA A 30 -5.75 16.16 -6.14
CA ALA A 30 -6.76 17.20 -6.01
C ALA A 30 -8.16 16.58 -5.78
N GLY A 31 -8.94 17.16 -4.85
CA GLY A 31 -10.28 16.68 -4.54
C GLY A 31 -10.37 15.44 -3.64
N LEU A 32 -9.24 14.86 -3.21
CA LEU A 32 -9.18 13.74 -2.27
C LEU A 32 -8.48 14.08 -0.95
N LYS A 33 -8.99 13.51 0.15
CA LYS A 33 -8.29 13.50 1.43
C LYS A 33 -7.12 12.50 1.35
N ARG A 34 -6.07 12.73 2.12
CA ARG A 34 -4.89 11.82 2.15
C ARG A 34 -5.26 10.38 2.49
N SER A 35 -6.22 10.17 3.38
CA SER A 35 -6.71 8.83 3.73
C SER A 35 -7.38 8.13 2.55
N GLU A 36 -8.14 8.87 1.75
CA GLU A 36 -8.85 8.38 0.56
C GLU A 36 -7.85 8.05 -0.55
N THR A 37 -6.89 8.94 -0.81
CA THR A 37 -5.78 8.72 -1.76
C THR A 37 -4.98 7.47 -1.39
N ARG A 38 -4.61 7.35 -0.11
CA ARG A 38 -3.89 6.18 0.40
C ARG A 38 -4.71 4.90 0.27
N PHE A 39 -6.01 4.96 0.59
CA PHE A 39 -6.90 3.80 0.47
C PHE A 39 -6.99 3.32 -0.99
N LEU A 40 -7.18 4.23 -1.95
CA LEU A 40 -7.22 3.90 -3.38
C LEU A 40 -5.91 3.29 -3.87
N PHE A 41 -4.75 3.85 -3.48
CA PHE A 41 -3.45 3.30 -3.84
C PHE A 41 -3.28 1.87 -3.32
N MET A 42 -3.58 1.64 -2.04
CA MET A 42 -3.43 0.31 -1.45
C MET A 42 -4.46 -0.70 -1.99
N LEU A 43 -5.70 -0.26 -2.26
CA LEU A 43 -6.71 -1.07 -2.94
C LEU A 43 -6.21 -1.52 -4.32
N HIS A 44 -5.66 -0.59 -5.11
CA HIS A 44 -5.07 -0.90 -6.40
C HIS A 44 -3.92 -1.92 -6.28
N GLN A 45 -3.00 -1.71 -5.34
CA GLN A 45 -1.89 -2.64 -5.13
C GLN A 45 -2.37 -4.04 -4.74
N GLY A 46 -3.35 -4.15 -3.84
CA GLY A 46 -3.90 -5.46 -3.46
C GLY A 46 -4.70 -6.13 -4.58
N LEU A 47 -5.35 -5.36 -5.46
CA LEU A 47 -6.02 -5.88 -6.66
C LEU A 47 -5.04 -6.38 -7.73
N ARG A 48 -3.79 -5.90 -7.76
CA ARG A 48 -2.76 -6.37 -8.71
C ARG A 48 -2.17 -7.74 -8.34
N HIS A 49 -2.16 -8.07 -7.06
CA HIS A 49 -1.57 -9.31 -6.55
C HIS A 49 -2.58 -10.44 -6.39
N ALA A 50 -3.86 -10.15 -6.56
CA ALA A 50 -4.91 -11.12 -6.38
C ALA A 50 -5.69 -11.28 -7.70
N ASP A 51 -5.82 -12.51 -8.15
CA ASP A 51 -6.57 -12.91 -9.34
C ASP A 51 -8.07 -12.76 -9.03
N HIS A 52 -8.52 -11.51 -8.96
CA HIS A 52 -9.82 -11.14 -8.41
C HIS A 52 -10.64 -10.43 -9.48
N GLU A 53 -11.21 -11.19 -10.41
CA GLU A 53 -12.29 -10.72 -11.28
C GLU A 53 -13.45 -10.09 -10.47
N GLN A 54 -13.66 -10.55 -9.23
CA GLN A 54 -14.69 -10.06 -8.31
C GLN A 54 -14.26 -8.84 -7.47
N GLY A 55 -13.00 -8.43 -7.51
CA GLY A 55 -12.45 -7.37 -6.66
C GLY A 55 -11.96 -7.85 -5.29
N MET A 56 -11.61 -6.90 -4.42
CA MET A 56 -11.02 -7.19 -3.11
C MET A 56 -12.11 -7.35 -2.06
N LYS A 57 -12.07 -8.39 -1.21
CA LYS A 57 -13.00 -8.49 -0.07
C LYS A 57 -12.72 -7.37 0.92
N VAL A 58 -13.78 -6.81 1.50
CA VAL A 58 -13.66 -5.78 2.55
C VAL A 58 -12.91 -6.31 3.79
N SER A 59 -13.02 -7.60 4.10
CA SER A 59 -12.21 -8.26 5.13
C SER A 59 -10.72 -8.14 4.86
N ASP A 60 -10.33 -8.34 3.62
CA ASP A 60 -8.93 -8.42 3.21
C ASP A 60 -8.32 -7.01 3.18
N ALA A 61 -9.12 -6.01 2.81
CA ALA A 61 -8.76 -4.61 2.96
C ALA A 61 -8.38 -4.27 4.41
N THR A 62 -9.06 -4.81 5.43
CA THR A 62 -8.68 -4.51 6.83
C THR A 62 -7.31 -5.09 7.20
N ALA A 63 -6.98 -6.28 6.68
CA ALA A 63 -5.71 -6.96 6.90
C ALA A 63 -4.56 -6.25 6.17
N ILE A 64 -4.77 -5.95 4.87
CA ILE A 64 -3.77 -5.30 4.01
C ILE A 64 -3.47 -3.88 4.52
N LEU A 65 -4.51 -3.12 4.85
CA LEU A 65 -4.37 -1.71 5.21
C LEU A 65 -3.93 -1.52 6.66
N ARG A 66 -3.98 -2.58 7.48
CA ARG A 66 -3.73 -2.54 8.94
C ARG A 66 -4.50 -1.43 9.65
N VAL A 67 -5.76 -1.24 9.25
CA VAL A 67 -6.68 -0.26 9.85
C VAL A 67 -7.95 -0.94 10.34
N SER A 68 -8.62 -0.29 11.29
CA SER A 68 -9.84 -0.83 11.89
C SER A 68 -10.98 -0.96 10.87
N LYS A 69 -11.88 -1.94 11.08
CA LYS A 69 -13.10 -2.13 10.29
C LYS A 69 -13.94 -0.85 10.12
N PRO A 70 -14.17 -0.04 11.17
CA PRO A 70 -14.88 1.24 11.02
C PRO A 70 -14.16 2.22 10.09
N SER A 71 -12.83 2.28 10.15
CA SER A 71 -12.02 3.15 9.29
C SER A 71 -12.12 2.72 7.82
N VAL A 72 -12.00 1.42 7.54
CA VAL A 72 -12.21 0.88 6.19
C VAL A 72 -13.60 1.22 5.67
N THR A 73 -14.64 0.98 6.47
CA THR A 73 -16.03 1.27 6.06
C THR A 73 -16.22 2.76 5.74
N GLN A 74 -15.65 3.65 6.56
CA GLN A 74 -15.70 5.09 6.31
C GLN A 74 -15.01 5.48 5.00
N GLN A 75 -13.83 4.92 4.71
CA GLN A 75 -13.14 5.19 3.43
C GLN A 75 -13.94 4.64 2.24
N ILE A 76 -14.50 3.45 2.36
CA ILE A 76 -15.31 2.85 1.30
C ILE A 76 -16.53 3.73 1.01
N ASN A 77 -17.30 4.13 2.03
CA ASN A 77 -18.46 4.99 1.85
C ASN A 77 -18.07 6.32 1.18
N ALA A 78 -16.99 6.97 1.64
CA ALA A 78 -16.54 8.23 1.06
C ALA A 78 -16.11 8.10 -0.41
N LEU A 79 -15.45 6.99 -0.78
CA LEU A 79 -15.00 6.74 -2.15
C LEU A 79 -16.15 6.31 -3.07
N GLU A 80 -17.15 5.62 -2.52
CA GLU A 80 -18.39 5.21 -3.21
C GLU A 80 -19.27 6.44 -3.51
N GLU A 81 -19.43 7.36 -2.55
CA GLU A 81 -20.08 8.67 -2.77
C GLU A 81 -19.40 9.48 -3.88
N LYS A 82 -18.07 9.38 -3.98
CA LYS A 82 -17.26 10.00 -5.05
C LYS A 82 -17.25 9.19 -6.36
N LYS A 83 -17.96 8.07 -6.43
CA LYS A 83 -18.04 7.16 -7.59
C LYS A 83 -16.68 6.58 -8.03
N LEU A 84 -15.70 6.52 -7.12
CA LEU A 84 -14.37 5.98 -7.40
C LEU A 84 -14.28 4.48 -7.17
N ILE A 85 -15.17 3.94 -6.34
CA ILE A 85 -15.29 2.51 -6.12
C ILE A 85 -16.76 2.08 -6.22
N ILE A 86 -16.97 0.79 -6.45
CA ILE A 86 -18.26 0.12 -6.33
C ILE A 86 -18.14 -1.03 -5.35
N ARG A 87 -19.22 -1.28 -4.61
CA ARG A 87 -19.35 -2.43 -3.72
C ARG A 87 -20.33 -3.44 -4.32
N SER A 88 -19.93 -4.71 -4.32
CA SER A 88 -20.80 -5.83 -4.67
C SER A 88 -20.92 -6.79 -3.48
N GLN A 89 -22.09 -7.42 -3.34
CA GLN A 89 -22.26 -8.53 -2.38
C GLN A 89 -21.87 -9.83 -3.07
N ASP A 90 -21.32 -10.77 -2.29
CA ASP A 90 -21.14 -12.13 -2.77
C ASP A 90 -22.52 -12.76 -3.06
N PRO A 91 -22.75 -13.35 -4.25
CA PRO A 91 -24.02 -14.00 -4.56
C PRO A 91 -24.28 -15.25 -3.69
N VAL A 92 -23.23 -15.84 -3.11
CA VAL A 92 -23.29 -17.03 -2.26
C VAL A 92 -23.31 -16.66 -0.77
N ASP A 93 -22.48 -15.71 -0.34
CA ASP A 93 -22.45 -15.22 1.05
C ASP A 93 -22.76 -13.72 1.16
N LYS A 94 -24.02 -13.37 1.42
CA LYS A 94 -24.45 -11.96 1.58
C LYS A 94 -23.74 -11.20 2.72
N ARG A 95 -22.99 -11.89 3.60
CA ARG A 95 -22.16 -11.25 4.63
C ARG A 95 -20.80 -10.79 4.09
N ALA A 96 -20.37 -11.36 2.96
CA ALA A 96 -19.18 -10.95 2.25
C ALA A 96 -19.50 -9.82 1.25
N ALA A 97 -18.64 -8.81 1.24
CA ALA A 97 -18.70 -7.69 0.32
C ALA A 97 -17.34 -7.53 -0.36
N TYR A 98 -17.38 -7.24 -1.65
CA TYR A 98 -16.22 -6.94 -2.47
C TYR A 98 -16.23 -5.47 -2.88
N ILE A 99 -15.04 -4.93 -3.08
CA ILE A 99 -14.81 -3.58 -3.57
C ILE A 99 -13.96 -3.62 -4.84
N GLN A 100 -14.39 -2.84 -5.83
CA GLN A 100 -13.72 -2.67 -7.12
C GLN A 100 -13.55 -1.20 -7.44
N LEU A 101 -12.50 -0.87 -8.20
CA LEU A 101 -12.33 0.46 -8.79
C LEU A 101 -13.31 0.63 -9.95
N THR A 102 -13.99 1.77 -10.02
CA THR A 102 -14.69 2.18 -11.24
C THR A 102 -13.69 2.65 -12.28
N GLU A 103 -14.12 2.87 -13.53
CA GLU A 103 -13.28 3.52 -14.55
C GLU A 103 -12.77 4.90 -14.10
N GLN A 104 -13.59 5.65 -13.36
CA GLN A 104 -13.16 6.93 -12.77
C GLN A 104 -12.12 6.70 -11.66
N GLY A 105 -12.33 5.70 -10.81
CA GLY A 105 -11.36 5.30 -9.78
C GLY A 105 -10.01 4.89 -10.36
N LYS A 106 -10.01 4.14 -11.47
CA LYS A 106 -8.79 3.74 -12.17
C LYS A 106 -7.99 4.95 -12.65
N LYS A 107 -8.64 5.94 -13.28
CA LYS A 107 -7.99 7.19 -13.72
C LYS A 107 -7.37 7.96 -12.56
N VAL A 108 -8.09 8.07 -11.44
CA VAL A 108 -7.55 8.71 -10.24
C VAL A 108 -6.35 7.94 -9.69
N VAL A 109 -6.39 6.61 -9.71
CA VAL A 109 -5.25 5.78 -9.31
C VAL A 109 -4.05 5.99 -10.24
N GLU A 110 -4.25 6.15 -11.54
CA GLU A 110 -3.15 6.49 -12.47
C GLU A 110 -2.49 7.82 -12.11
N GLU A 111 -3.26 8.85 -11.74
CA GLU A 111 -2.72 10.12 -11.23
C GLU A 111 -1.93 9.93 -9.93
N ILE A 112 -2.41 9.06 -9.04
CA ILE A 112 -1.71 8.70 -7.79
C ILE A 112 -0.38 8.02 -8.09
N ILE A 113 -0.35 7.06 -9.02
CA ILE A 113 0.86 6.33 -9.42
C ILE A 113 1.86 7.26 -10.09
N SER A 114 1.40 8.17 -10.95
CA SER A 114 2.27 9.18 -11.57
C SER A 114 2.92 10.08 -10.51
N THR A 115 2.15 10.53 -9.52
CA THR A 115 2.67 11.31 -8.39
C THR A 115 3.68 10.51 -7.56
N PHE A 116 3.39 9.24 -7.34
CA PHE A 116 4.30 8.33 -6.63
C PHE A 116 5.64 8.17 -7.35
N HIS A 117 5.62 7.90 -8.67
CA HIS A 117 6.84 7.80 -9.47
C HIS A 117 7.65 9.10 -9.45
N LYS A 118 6.98 10.25 -9.62
CA LYS A 118 7.64 11.56 -9.57
C LYS A 118 8.34 11.79 -8.22
N ASN A 119 7.72 11.40 -7.11
CA ASN A 119 8.37 11.51 -5.80
C ASN A 119 9.66 10.67 -5.72
N PHE A 120 9.69 9.48 -6.33
CA PHE A 120 10.90 8.66 -6.39
C PHE A 120 11.97 9.22 -7.33
N GLU A 121 11.58 9.85 -8.44
CA GLU A 121 12.50 10.60 -9.28
C GLU A 121 13.14 11.77 -8.51
N ASP A 122 12.33 12.55 -7.79
CA ASP A 122 12.80 13.65 -6.94
C ASP A 122 13.75 13.14 -5.83
N MET A 123 13.44 11.99 -5.21
CA MET A 123 14.33 11.34 -4.24
C MET A 123 15.64 10.87 -4.88
N THR A 124 15.61 10.40 -6.12
CA THR A 124 16.81 10.00 -6.87
C THR A 124 17.71 11.20 -7.15
N LEU A 125 17.11 12.34 -7.51
CA LEU A 125 17.84 13.59 -7.70
C LEU A 125 18.44 14.11 -6.38
N PHE A 126 17.72 13.98 -5.27
CA PHE A 126 18.19 14.42 -3.95
C PHE A 126 19.31 13.54 -3.39
N LEU A 127 19.17 12.22 -3.49
CA LEU A 127 20.11 11.26 -2.91
C LEU A 127 21.33 11.03 -3.81
N GLY A 128 21.17 11.24 -5.12
CA GLY A 128 22.18 10.92 -6.12
C GLY A 128 22.14 9.45 -6.55
N LYS A 129 22.73 9.19 -7.72
CA LYS A 129 22.67 7.87 -8.37
C LYS A 129 23.31 6.76 -7.52
N GLU A 130 24.51 6.99 -7.00
CA GLU A 130 25.28 5.97 -6.28
C GLU A 130 24.55 5.49 -5.00
N GLU A 131 24.07 6.43 -4.20
CA GLU A 131 23.34 6.11 -2.97
C GLU A 131 21.96 5.49 -3.26
N MET A 132 21.30 5.88 -4.36
CA MET A 132 20.06 5.23 -4.80
C MET A 132 20.32 3.79 -5.26
N GLU A 133 21.38 3.53 -6.03
CA GLU A 133 21.79 2.17 -6.43
C GLU A 133 22.14 1.32 -5.20
N ARG A 134 22.80 1.91 -4.20
CA ARG A 134 23.08 1.25 -2.92
C ARG A 134 21.80 0.90 -2.17
N LEU A 135 20.84 1.82 -2.09
CA LEU A 135 19.55 1.57 -1.46
C LEU A 135 18.80 0.41 -2.15
N ILE A 136 18.75 0.41 -3.48
CA ILE A 136 18.14 -0.67 -4.27
C ILE A 136 18.80 -2.02 -3.94
N SER A 137 20.13 -2.10 -3.98
CA SER A 137 20.85 -3.35 -3.67
C SER A 137 20.55 -3.88 -2.26
N LEU A 138 20.42 -3.00 -1.28
CA LEU A 138 20.08 -3.39 0.10
C LEU A 138 18.64 -3.90 0.19
N LEU A 139 17.68 -3.23 -0.47
CA LEU A 139 16.29 -3.66 -0.52
C LEU A 139 16.13 -5.01 -1.23
N ASP A 140 16.87 -5.25 -2.32
CA ASP A 140 16.85 -6.53 -3.05
C ASP A 140 17.35 -7.68 -2.16
N LYS A 141 18.46 -7.49 -1.44
CA LYS A 141 18.99 -8.49 -0.49
C LYS A 141 18.00 -8.82 0.62
N LEU A 142 17.33 -7.80 1.17
CA LEU A 142 16.30 -8.01 2.19
C LEU A 142 15.09 -8.75 1.62
N THR A 143 14.69 -8.44 0.39
CA THR A 143 13.59 -9.12 -0.29
C THR A 143 13.90 -10.59 -0.55
N GLU A 144 15.12 -10.89 -1.04
CA GLU A 144 15.59 -12.26 -1.24
C GLU A 144 15.56 -13.07 0.05
N TYR A 145 16.04 -12.49 1.15
CA TYR A 145 15.99 -13.13 2.47
C TYR A 145 14.55 -13.45 2.91
N LEU A 146 13.62 -12.51 2.75
CA LEU A 146 12.22 -12.70 3.13
C LEU A 146 11.54 -13.79 2.28
N ASN A 147 11.82 -13.85 0.98
CA ASN A 147 11.29 -14.88 0.09
C ASN A 147 11.80 -16.28 0.50
N LYS A 148 13.11 -16.43 0.72
CA LYS A 148 13.70 -17.70 1.20
C LYS A 148 13.14 -18.13 2.55
N LYS A 149 12.86 -17.18 3.45
CA LYS A 149 12.27 -17.47 4.74
C LYS A 149 10.85 -18.03 4.60
N ALA A 150 10.03 -17.43 3.74
CA ALA A 150 8.67 -17.91 3.49
C ALA A 150 8.66 -19.34 2.92
N GLU A 151 9.56 -19.66 1.99
CA GLU A 151 9.71 -21.01 1.41
C GLU A 151 10.10 -22.08 2.46
N ASN A 152 10.90 -21.71 3.47
CA ASN A 152 11.34 -22.62 4.52
C ASN A 152 10.30 -22.83 5.64
N GLU A 153 9.30 -21.95 5.77
CA GLU A 153 8.21 -22.09 6.74
C GLU A 153 7.04 -22.94 6.21
N GLU A 154 7.05 -23.27 4.91
CA GLU A 154 6.06 -24.13 4.24
C GLU A 154 6.48 -25.63 4.17
N VAL A 155 7.61 -26.01 4.80
CA VAL A 155 8.16 -27.39 4.83
C VAL A 155 8.08 -28.01 6.23
#